data_AF-A0A5K0WCU3-F1
#
_entry.id   AF-A0A5K0WCU3-F1
#
_cell.length_a   1.000
_cell.length_b   1.000
_cell.length_c   1.000
_cell.angle_alpha   90.00
_cell.angle_beta   90.00
_cell.angle_gamma   90.00
#
_symmetry.space_group_name_H-M   'P 1'
#
loop_
_entity.id
_entity.type
_entity.pdbx_description
1 polymer ?
#
loop_
_entity_poly.entity_id
_entity_poly.type
_entity_poly.pdbx_seq_one_letter_code
_entity_poly.pdbx_strand_id
1 'polypeptide(L)' 'DYDFSLMFYWAAYLVDIVAESDGRILKLDSISQHGQSWKGIDILVFDSQRWWEAHRTPSEQG' A
#
# COMPACT_ATOMS: atom_id res chain seq x y z
N ASP A 1 -30.07 6.98 13.38
CA ASP A 1 -29.22 6.47 12.30
C ASP A 1 -28.17 7.48 11.92
N TYR A 2 -26.93 7.02 11.79
CA TYR A 2 -25.82 7.83 11.31
C TYR A 2 -25.49 7.31 9.91
N ASP A 3 -25.53 8.20 8.93
CA ASP A 3 -25.19 7.90 7.53
C ASP A 3 -23.66 7.77 7.41
N PHE A 4 -23.13 6.61 7.83
CA PHE A 4 -21.71 6.31 7.76
C PHE A 4 -21.49 4.88 7.27
N SER A 5 -20.41 4.69 6.52
CA SER A 5 -19.93 3.38 6.06
C SER A 5 -18.46 3.21 6.39
N LEU A 6 -18.07 2.00 6.81
CA LEU A 6 -16.68 1.63 7.04
C LEU A 6 -16.23 0.59 6.01
N MET A 7 -15.07 0.81 5.40
CA MET A 7 -14.47 -0.09 4.43
C MET A 7 -13.06 -0.50 4.86
N PHE A 8 -12.74 -1.78 4.69
CA PHE A 8 -11.37 -2.28 4.75
C PHE A 8 -10.88 -2.57 3.32
N TYR A 9 -9.71 -2.04 2.97
CA TYR A 9 -9.07 -2.25 1.68
C TYR A 9 -7.62 -2.67 1.88
N TRP A 10 -7.21 -3.76 1.25
CA TRP A 10 -5.85 -4.30 1.40
C TRP A 10 -4.88 -3.69 0.39
N ALA A 11 -3.89 -2.96 0.90
CA ALA A 11 -2.78 -2.40 0.11
C ALA A 11 -1.50 -2.37 0.96
N ALA A 12 -0.79 -3.50 1.02
CA ALA A 12 0.35 -3.70 1.93
C ALA A 12 1.40 -2.57 1.89
N TYR A 13 1.81 -2.15 0.69
CA TYR A 13 2.81 -1.08 0.51
C TYR A 13 2.21 0.26 0.11
N LEU A 14 0.89 0.35 -0.06
CA LEU A 14 0.14 1.47 -0.66
C LEU A 14 0.50 1.80 -2.12
N VAL A 15 1.73 1.53 -2.54
CA VAL A 15 2.26 1.74 -3.89
C VAL A 15 2.01 0.54 -4.79
N ASP A 16 2.07 0.81 -6.08
CA ASP A 16 1.86 -0.19 -7.12
C ASP A 16 2.98 -1.22 -7.10
N ILE A 17 2.59 -2.50 -7.22
CA ILE A 17 3.50 -3.62 -7.44
C ILE A 17 3.40 -4.02 -8.91
N VAL A 18 4.53 -4.08 -9.60
CA VAL A 18 4.60 -4.58 -10.98
C VAL A 18 5.45 -5.83 -11.04
N ALA A 19 5.10 -6.75 -11.94
CA ALA A 19 5.93 -7.89 -12.26
C ALA A 19 6.89 -7.52 -13.40
N GLU A 20 8.18 -7.69 -13.17
CA GLU A 20 9.24 -7.58 -14.17
C GLU A 20 9.99 -8.92 -14.26
N SER A 21 10.93 -9.06 -15.22
CA SER A 21 11.67 -10.32 -15.44
C SER A 21 12.40 -10.81 -14.19
N ASP A 22 12.85 -9.87 -13.36
CA ASP A 22 13.72 -10.14 -12.21
C ASP A 22 12.92 -10.23 -10.90
N GLY A 23 11.58 -10.16 -10.97
CA GLY A 23 10.69 -10.32 -9.82
C GLY A 23 9.62 -9.23 -9.73
N ARG A 24 9.10 -9.03 -8.50
CA ARG A 24 8.12 -7.98 -8.21
C ARG A 24 8.83 -6.72 -7.74
N ILE A 25 8.52 -5.59 -8.35
CA ILE A 25 9.11 -4.29 -8.03
C ILE A 25 8.03 -3.36 -7.47
N LEU A 26 8.39 -2.66 -6.39
CA LEU A 26 7.58 -1.57 -5.83
C LEU A 26 7.86 -0.29 -6.64
N LYS A 27 6.85 0.25 -7.32
CA LYS A 27 6.94 1.55 -8.00
C LYS A 27 6.60 2.65 -7.01
N LEU A 28 7.62 3.14 -6.30
CA LEU A 28 7.46 4.10 -5.19
C LEU A 28 6.78 5.41 -5.58
N ASP A 29 6.74 5.71 -6.87
CA ASP A 29 6.15 6.90 -7.49
C ASP A 29 4.72 6.68 -8.02
N SER A 30 4.13 5.49 -7.84
CA SER A 30 2.78 5.19 -8.32
C SER A 30 1.91 4.51 -7.26
N ILE A 31 0.66 4.94 -7.19
CA ILE A 31 -0.41 4.37 -6.33
C ILE A 31 -1.67 4.05 -7.15
N SER A 32 -1.57 4.07 -8.47
CA SER A 32 -2.73 4.14 -9.36
C SER A 32 -3.62 2.89 -9.30
N GLN A 33 -3.04 1.71 -9.03
CA GLN A 33 -3.79 0.47 -8.91
C GLN A 33 -4.72 0.48 -7.69
N HIS A 34 -4.26 1.05 -6.56
CA HIS A 34 -5.03 1.12 -5.32
C HIS A 34 -5.87 2.39 -5.20
N GLY A 35 -5.34 3.52 -5.69
CA GLY A 35 -5.92 4.84 -5.54
C GLY A 35 -7.31 5.00 -6.16
N GLN A 36 -7.66 4.19 -7.17
CA GLN A 36 -9.03 4.20 -7.71
C GLN A 36 -10.07 3.78 -6.68
N SER A 37 -9.73 2.83 -5.80
CA SER A 37 -10.64 2.33 -4.76
C SER A 37 -10.81 3.31 -3.58
N TRP A 38 -9.95 4.31 -3.47
CA TRP A 38 -9.99 5.31 -2.39
C TRP A 38 -10.72 6.59 -2.78
N LYS A 39 -11.02 6.76 -4.08
CA LYS A 39 -11.75 7.93 -4.57
C LYS A 39 -13.15 7.98 -3.97
N GLY A 40 -13.55 9.18 -3.54
CA GLY A 40 -14.87 9.41 -2.93
C GLY A 40 -14.98 8.98 -1.48
N ILE A 41 -13.90 8.50 -0.85
CA ILE A 41 -13.86 8.25 0.60
C ILE A 41 -13.55 9.58 1.32
N ASP A 42 -14.38 9.93 2.30
CA ASP A 42 -14.21 11.17 3.07
C ASP A 42 -13.01 11.13 4.03
N ILE A 43 -12.74 9.96 4.62
CA ILE A 43 -11.65 9.74 5.59
C ILE A 43 -10.88 8.47 5.23
N LEU A 44 -9.59 8.61 4.96
CA LEU A 44 -8.67 7.50 4.70
C LEU A 44 -7.67 7.37 5.86
N VAL A 45 -7.51 6.15 6.36
CA VAL A 45 -6.49 5.80 7.37
C VAL A 45 -5.63 4.70 6.79
N PHE A 46 -4.33 4.96 6.68
CA PHE A 46 -3.35 4.03 6.14
C PHE A 46 -2.38 3.55 7.20
N ASP A 47 -2.08 2.25 7.20
CA ASP A 47 -0.98 1.64 7.97
C ASP A 47 -0.24 0.64 7.07
N SER A 48 1.05 0.85 6.87
CA SER A 48 1.91 0.01 6.02
C SER A 48 3.28 -0.33 6.65
N GLN A 49 3.57 0.12 7.88
CA GLN A 49 4.94 0.08 8.44
C GLN A 49 5.57 -1.31 8.39
N ARG A 50 4.84 -2.34 8.86
CA ARG A 50 5.35 -3.71 9.01
C ARG A 50 5.86 -4.32 7.70
N TRP A 51 5.30 -3.90 6.57
CA TRP A 51 5.65 -4.46 5.26
C TRP A 51 7.03 -4.01 4.79
N TRP A 52 7.39 -2.76 5.06
CA TRP A 52 8.70 -2.18 4.73
C TRP A 52 9.81 -2.77 5.59
N GLU A 53 9.55 -3.06 6.86
CA GLU A 53 10.53 -3.67 7.76
C GLU A 53 10.90 -5.10 7.35
N ALA A 54 9.93 -5.88 6.87
CA ALA A 54 10.16 -7.23 6.39
C ALA A 54 11.11 -7.31 5.17
N HIS A 55 11.30 -6.19 4.45
CA HIS A 55 12.14 -6.10 3.25
C HIS A 55 13.48 -5.40 3.50
N ARG A 56 13.83 -5.10 4.77
CA ARG A 56 15.18 -4.61 5.08
C ARG A 56 16.22 -5.64 4.68
N THR A 57 17.16 -5.22 3.85
CA THR A 57 18.31 -6.05 3.48
C THR A 57 19.14 -6.37 4.73
N PRO A 58 19.75 -7.57 4.83
CA PRO A 58 20.54 -7.94 6.01
C PRO A 58 21.65 -6.95 6.35
N SER A 59 22.18 -6.20 5.38
CA SER A 59 23.20 -5.16 5.60
C SER A 59 22.70 -3.91 6.32
N GLU A 60 21.39 -3.72 6.42
CA GLU A 60 20.75 -2.58 7.11
C GLU A 60 20.20 -2.96 8.49
N GLN A 61 20.30 -4.24 8.85
CA GLN A 61 20.05 -4.75 10.19
C GLN A 61 21.43 -4.88 10.84
N GLY A 62 21.76 -3.93 11.74
CA GLY A 62 23.10 -3.78 12.31
C GLY A 62 23.71 -5.03 12.94
#